data_AF-A0A0D1WIZ7-F1
#
_entry.id   AF-A0A0D1WIZ7-F1
#
_cell.length_a   1.000
_cell.length_b   1.000
_cell.length_c   1.000
_cell.angle_alpha   90.00
_cell.angle_beta   90.00
_cell.angle_gamma   90.00
#
_symmetry.space_group_name_H-M   'P 1'
#
loop_
_entity.id
_entity.type
_entity.pdbx_description
1 polymer ?
#
loop_
_entity_poly.entity_id
_entity_poly.type
_entity_poly.pdbx_seq_one_letter_code
_entity_poly.pdbx_strand_id
1 'polypeptide(L)'
;MEHRVCCTRFLIACSYYLSQVGFTQCPIAPQKSFTYRFRAELFGTTWYHAHYSSQYADGVVGPIVIYGPSEEDYDIDLGPILLSDYYHRNSREIVKEIVSARPGLPPPKPVSDNNLINGKMNFDCSTATTTTAKCFDHAGFARFKFQAGKRHRLRLINSGADAVQRFSIDGHKMMVIENDFVAVEPYETEVVTLGVGQRTDVIVEGVGSPTAAYWIRSNATCAESRQPSALAIVQYEQTEPMVLPRSTPWSVPDSCDNDPLEKTIPLYKMSPGAPEATYTLGMTVGQDESGVWLWHMNSSSFRADVSYPSLLQAQTGNLTFLRERNVINTGSAKSYLFVLNNKSPVPHPMHLHGHNMYILAVGHGVWDGSIVRPENPQRRDVQNVPANGYMVWQADADNPGSWAFHCHIAWHAAVGLTVDILEHPEQIVNLAVPDDVYRVCHDWRDAFATGKIELLDSGV
;
A
#
# COMPACT_ATOMS: atom_id res chain seq x y z
N MET A 1 3.23 -36.26 16.11
CA MET A 1 3.88 -35.29 17.02
C MET A 1 3.98 -33.98 16.27
N GLU A 2 3.54 -32.92 16.91
CA GLU A 2 2.99 -31.71 16.31
C GLU A 2 4.04 -30.78 15.68
N HIS A 3 3.86 -30.43 14.40
CA HIS A 3 4.47 -29.26 13.75
C HIS A 3 3.84 -27.96 14.29
N ARG A 4 4.00 -27.71 15.60
CA ARG A 4 3.55 -26.49 16.27
C ARG A 4 4.76 -25.71 16.73
N VAL A 5 5.41 -24.93 15.86
CA VAL A 5 5.93 -23.57 16.12
C VAL A 5 6.42 -23.04 14.76
N CYS A 6 5.59 -22.34 13.99
CA CYS A 6 6.09 -21.55 12.86
C CYS A 6 5.77 -20.06 12.98
N CYS A 7 4.74 -19.61 13.71
CA CYS A 7 4.47 -18.18 13.83
C CYS A 7 4.31 -17.78 15.31
N THR A 8 5.31 -17.11 15.87
CA THR A 8 5.29 -16.60 17.26
C THR A 8 4.93 -15.11 17.36
N ARG A 9 4.99 -14.36 16.23
CA ARG A 9 4.92 -12.90 15.89
C ARG A 9 4.16 -12.70 14.55
N PHE A 10 3.34 -11.66 14.32
CA PHE A 10 2.57 -11.49 13.07
C PHE A 10 3.56 -11.53 11.92
N LEU A 11 3.51 -12.60 11.12
CA LEU A 11 4.45 -12.88 10.03
C LEU A 11 5.94 -13.03 10.44
N ILE A 12 6.25 -13.04 11.74
CA ILE A 12 7.56 -13.39 12.27
C ILE A 12 7.72 -14.90 12.24
N ALA A 13 8.83 -15.34 11.64
CA ALA A 13 9.14 -16.75 11.36
C ALA A 13 8.20 -17.45 10.35
N CYS A 14 7.32 -16.69 9.67
CA CYS A 14 6.42 -17.15 8.61
C CYS A 14 6.61 -16.36 7.30
N SER A 15 7.84 -15.92 7.02
CA SER A 15 8.19 -15.08 5.86
C SER A 15 7.76 -15.67 4.52
N TYR A 16 7.79 -16.99 4.38
CA TYR A 16 7.35 -17.74 3.19
C TYR A 16 5.83 -17.79 2.97
N TYR A 17 5.00 -17.33 3.93
CA TYR A 17 3.55 -17.16 3.76
C TYR A 17 3.15 -15.72 3.43
N LEU A 18 4.10 -14.81 3.23
CA LEU A 18 3.81 -13.53 2.60
C LEU A 18 3.82 -13.72 1.09
N SER A 19 2.73 -13.36 0.42
CA SER A 19 2.64 -13.45 -1.04
C SER A 19 3.45 -12.34 -1.72
N GLN A 20 4.79 -12.40 -1.67
CA GLN A 20 5.67 -11.47 -2.38
C GLN A 20 6.38 -12.22 -3.51
N VAL A 21 5.91 -11.99 -4.75
CA VAL A 21 6.44 -12.69 -5.92
C VAL A 21 7.91 -12.35 -6.13
N GLY A 22 8.74 -13.39 -6.18
CA GLY A 22 10.18 -13.25 -6.36
C GLY A 22 10.94 -12.94 -5.08
N PHE A 23 10.29 -12.59 -3.96
CA PHE A 23 10.96 -12.40 -2.67
C PHE A 23 10.85 -13.68 -1.85
N THR A 24 9.63 -14.03 -1.46
CA THR A 24 9.33 -15.10 -0.50
C THR A 24 8.78 -16.37 -1.16
N GLN A 25 8.16 -16.22 -2.35
CA GLN A 25 7.58 -17.33 -3.09
C GLN A 25 7.54 -17.09 -4.61
N CYS A 26 7.34 -18.16 -5.37
CA CYS A 26 6.96 -18.06 -6.79
C CYS A 26 5.46 -17.74 -6.92
N PRO A 27 4.99 -17.25 -8.08
CA PRO A 27 3.57 -17.07 -8.33
C PRO A 27 2.81 -18.40 -8.33
N ILE A 28 1.55 -18.36 -7.94
CA ILE A 28 0.66 -19.52 -8.04
C ILE A 28 0.28 -19.68 -9.52
N ALA A 29 0.69 -20.80 -10.12
CA ALA A 29 0.40 -21.07 -11.53
C ALA A 29 -1.12 -21.16 -11.79
N PRO A 30 -1.59 -20.82 -13.01
CA PRO A 30 -2.99 -20.96 -13.38
C PRO A 30 -3.52 -22.37 -13.09
N GLN A 31 -4.74 -22.47 -12.54
CA GLN A 31 -5.38 -23.73 -12.13
C GLN A 31 -4.72 -24.46 -10.96
N LYS A 32 -3.71 -23.87 -10.31
CA LYS A 32 -3.11 -24.38 -9.06
C LYS A 32 -3.63 -23.60 -7.86
N SER A 33 -3.28 -24.08 -6.66
CA SER A 33 -3.67 -23.46 -5.41
C SER A 33 -2.53 -23.50 -4.39
N PHE A 34 -2.54 -22.51 -3.51
CA PHE A 34 -1.67 -22.41 -2.35
C PHE A 34 -2.50 -21.91 -1.17
N THR A 35 -2.23 -22.42 0.03
CA THR A 35 -2.94 -22.02 1.24
C THR A 35 -2.04 -21.16 2.09
N TYR A 36 -2.37 -19.87 2.17
CA TYR A 36 -1.71 -18.95 3.08
C TYR A 36 -2.13 -19.21 4.52
N ARG A 37 -1.15 -19.29 5.43
CA ARG A 37 -1.40 -19.41 6.86
C ARG A 37 -0.53 -18.43 7.61
N PHE A 38 -1.17 -17.52 8.34
CA PHE A 38 -0.49 -16.56 9.20
C PHE A 38 -1.20 -16.48 10.54
N ARG A 39 -0.50 -15.94 11.54
CA ARG A 39 -1.10 -15.61 12.82
C ARG A 39 -1.36 -14.11 12.86
N ALA A 40 -2.58 -13.72 13.21
CA ALA A 40 -3.02 -12.35 13.38
C ALA A 40 -2.57 -11.81 14.75
N GLU A 41 -1.42 -11.14 14.84
CA GLU A 41 -0.84 -10.66 16.11
C GLU A 41 -0.86 -9.14 16.24
N LEU A 42 -1.14 -8.46 15.13
CA LEU A 42 -1.64 -7.09 15.13
C LEU A 42 -3.16 -7.14 14.97
N PHE A 43 -3.85 -6.20 15.58
CA PHE A 43 -5.26 -5.93 15.38
C PHE A 43 -5.41 -4.57 14.71
N GLY A 44 -6.53 -4.35 14.03
CA GLY A 44 -6.76 -3.13 13.27
C GLY A 44 -7.25 -3.39 11.85
N THR A 45 -6.99 -2.43 10.98
CA THR A 45 -7.42 -2.45 9.57
C THR A 45 -6.25 -2.64 8.61
N THR A 46 -6.38 -3.63 7.73
CA THR A 46 -5.51 -3.79 6.57
C THR A 46 -6.28 -4.36 5.38
N TRP A 47 -5.56 -4.85 4.39
CA TRP A 47 -6.08 -5.37 3.14
C TRP A 47 -5.14 -6.44 2.60
N TYR A 48 -5.67 -7.34 1.78
CA TYR A 48 -4.87 -8.22 0.93
C TYR A 48 -5.00 -7.76 -0.51
N HIS A 49 -3.95 -8.02 -1.30
CA HIS A 49 -3.97 -7.77 -2.72
C HIS A 49 -3.01 -8.72 -3.46
N ALA A 50 -3.21 -8.91 -4.76
CA ALA A 50 -2.24 -9.59 -5.60
C ALA A 50 -0.93 -8.80 -5.65
N HIS A 51 0.20 -9.52 -5.56
CA HIS A 51 1.57 -8.98 -5.66
C HIS A 51 2.28 -9.62 -6.87
N TYR A 52 1.54 -9.88 -7.93
CA TYR A 52 2.05 -10.40 -9.20
C TYR A 52 1.80 -9.33 -10.27
N SER A 53 2.82 -8.54 -10.57
CA SER A 53 2.67 -7.35 -11.41
C SER A 53 1.53 -6.47 -10.86
N SER A 54 0.90 -5.67 -11.71
CA SER A 54 -0.19 -4.77 -11.33
C SER A 54 -1.57 -5.44 -11.24
N GLN A 55 -1.64 -6.77 -11.02
CA GLN A 55 -2.91 -7.52 -11.08
C GLN A 55 -3.96 -7.04 -10.06
N TYR A 56 -3.54 -6.47 -8.92
CA TYR A 56 -4.51 -5.98 -7.94
C TYR A 56 -5.36 -4.81 -8.46
N ALA A 57 -4.83 -4.02 -9.41
CA ALA A 57 -5.57 -2.94 -10.06
C ALA A 57 -6.78 -3.44 -10.87
N ASP A 58 -6.81 -4.74 -11.24
CA ASP A 58 -7.94 -5.40 -11.89
C ASP A 58 -8.97 -5.97 -10.88
N GLY A 59 -8.78 -5.74 -9.57
CA GLY A 59 -9.74 -6.10 -8.53
C GLY A 59 -9.39 -7.33 -7.69
N VAL A 60 -8.17 -7.88 -7.79
CA VAL A 60 -7.68 -8.93 -6.88
C VAL A 60 -7.24 -8.30 -5.56
N VAL A 61 -8.22 -7.80 -4.81
CA VAL A 61 -8.03 -7.00 -3.61
C VAL A 61 -9.20 -7.20 -2.64
N GLY A 62 -8.97 -7.07 -1.34
CA GLY A 62 -10.05 -7.07 -0.35
C GLY A 62 -9.59 -6.63 1.04
N PRO A 63 -10.51 -6.16 1.90
CA PRO A 63 -10.16 -5.71 3.22
C PRO A 63 -9.91 -6.88 4.18
N ILE A 64 -9.03 -6.66 5.16
CA ILE A 64 -8.82 -7.53 6.32
C ILE A 64 -9.04 -6.68 7.57
N VAL A 65 -9.96 -7.11 8.42
CA VAL A 65 -10.16 -6.51 9.74
C VAL A 65 -9.84 -7.56 10.79
N ILE A 66 -8.88 -7.25 11.65
CA ILE A 66 -8.55 -8.06 12.80
C ILE A 66 -9.08 -7.33 14.03
N TYR A 67 -10.13 -7.86 14.64
CA TYR A 67 -10.71 -7.25 15.83
C TYR A 67 -9.77 -7.36 17.04
N GLY A 68 -9.68 -6.28 17.80
CA GLY A 68 -8.87 -6.16 19.01
C GLY A 68 -9.36 -4.99 19.85
N PRO A 69 -8.59 -4.59 20.89
CA PRO A 69 -8.95 -3.46 21.73
C PRO A 69 -9.00 -2.15 20.93
N SER A 70 -9.85 -1.23 21.39
CA SER A 70 -9.92 0.15 20.95
C SER A 70 -9.87 1.01 22.19
N GLU A 71 -8.96 1.98 22.22
CA GLU A 71 -8.83 2.90 23.36
C GLU A 71 -9.86 4.04 23.31
N GLU A 72 -10.59 4.13 22.18
CA GLU A 72 -11.72 5.03 22.00
C GLU A 72 -13.03 4.25 21.87
N ASP A 73 -14.04 4.70 22.60
CA ASP A 73 -15.39 4.16 22.55
C ASP A 73 -16.10 4.50 21.24
N TYR A 74 -16.85 3.56 20.69
CA TYR A 74 -17.77 3.80 19.59
C TYR A 74 -18.99 2.89 19.72
N ASP A 75 -20.12 3.31 19.16
CA ASP A 75 -21.37 2.55 19.21
C ASP A 75 -21.47 1.52 18.08
N ILE A 76 -20.98 1.90 16.88
CA ILE A 76 -21.21 1.16 15.63
C ILE A 76 -19.91 1.08 14.84
N ASP A 77 -19.47 -0.12 14.48
CA ASP A 77 -18.42 -0.33 13.47
C ASP A 77 -19.07 -0.46 12.09
N LEU A 78 -18.85 0.51 11.20
CA LEU A 78 -19.35 0.46 9.83
C LEU A 78 -18.49 -0.41 8.91
N GLY A 79 -17.32 -0.83 9.37
CA GLY A 79 -16.40 -1.67 8.64
C GLY A 79 -15.57 -0.91 7.58
N PRO A 80 -14.97 -1.68 6.64
CA PRO A 80 -14.06 -1.16 5.62
C PRO A 80 -14.71 -0.19 4.61
N ILE A 81 -13.95 0.86 4.30
CA ILE A 81 -14.21 1.80 3.22
C ILE A 81 -13.00 1.83 2.29
N LEU A 82 -13.09 1.10 1.18
CA LEU A 82 -12.11 1.07 0.11
C LEU A 82 -12.23 2.32 -0.77
N LEU A 83 -11.12 3.01 -0.96
CA LEU A 83 -10.95 4.17 -1.83
C LEU A 83 -9.98 3.80 -2.93
N SER A 84 -10.33 4.04 -4.20
CA SER A 84 -9.52 3.58 -5.32
C SER A 84 -9.74 4.45 -6.54
N ASP A 85 -8.66 4.92 -7.16
CA ASP A 85 -8.72 5.26 -8.58
C ASP A 85 -9.07 4.00 -9.39
N TYR A 86 -9.66 4.18 -10.56
CA TYR A 86 -10.19 3.08 -11.34
C TYR A 86 -9.91 3.27 -12.82
N TYR A 87 -9.42 2.19 -13.42
CA TYR A 87 -9.04 2.13 -14.83
C TYR A 87 -10.02 1.20 -15.54
N HIS A 88 -10.58 1.65 -16.67
CA HIS A 88 -11.44 0.82 -17.51
C HIS A 88 -10.66 -0.17 -18.38
N ARG A 89 -9.37 0.07 -18.57
CA ARG A 89 -8.44 -0.86 -19.22
C ARG A 89 -7.90 -1.83 -18.18
N ASN A 90 -7.64 -3.07 -18.61
CA ASN A 90 -6.97 -4.03 -17.74
C ASN A 90 -5.53 -3.59 -17.44
N SER A 91 -5.04 -3.96 -16.26
CA SER A 91 -3.70 -3.64 -15.76
C SER A 91 -2.60 -4.08 -16.72
N ARG A 92 -2.75 -5.24 -17.38
CA ARG A 92 -1.76 -5.76 -18.34
C ARG A 92 -1.57 -4.84 -19.55
N GLU A 93 -2.63 -4.26 -20.09
CA GLU A 93 -2.55 -3.29 -21.19
C GLU A 93 -1.87 -1.99 -20.76
N ILE A 94 -2.09 -1.57 -19.52
CA ILE A 94 -1.44 -0.39 -18.94
C ILE A 94 0.05 -0.68 -18.71
N VAL A 95 0.39 -1.83 -18.13
CA VAL A 95 1.78 -2.27 -17.95
C VAL A 95 2.52 -2.33 -19.29
N LYS A 96 1.91 -2.91 -20.34
CA LYS A 96 2.50 -2.90 -21.69
C LYS A 96 2.82 -1.50 -22.19
N GLU A 97 1.93 -0.54 -21.94
CA GLU A 97 2.18 0.86 -22.28
C GLU A 97 3.33 1.47 -21.47
N ILE A 98 3.39 1.16 -20.17
CA ILE A 98 4.42 1.67 -19.26
C ILE A 98 5.81 1.17 -19.66
N VAL A 99 5.93 -0.12 -19.99
CA VAL A 99 7.21 -0.74 -20.39
C VAL A 99 7.54 -0.55 -21.87
N SER A 100 6.74 0.22 -22.62
CA SER A 100 7.01 0.50 -24.03
C SER A 100 8.16 1.50 -24.17
N ALA A 101 9.10 1.21 -25.09
CA ALA A 101 10.16 2.13 -25.44
C ALA A 101 9.61 3.44 -26.01
N ARG A 102 10.07 4.58 -25.48
CA ARG A 102 9.69 5.93 -25.93
C ARG A 102 10.91 6.86 -26.00
N PRO A 103 11.92 6.59 -26.84
CA PRO A 103 13.19 7.33 -26.83
C PRO A 103 13.00 8.84 -26.96
N GLY A 104 13.52 9.61 -26.00
CA GLY A 104 13.43 11.08 -26.01
C GLY A 104 12.05 11.68 -25.71
N LEU A 105 11.04 10.86 -25.41
CA LEU A 105 9.72 11.31 -24.99
C LEU A 105 9.55 11.19 -23.47
N PRO A 106 8.66 11.98 -22.84
CA PRO A 106 8.35 11.87 -21.42
C PRO A 106 7.85 10.46 -21.02
N PRO A 107 7.96 10.08 -19.73
CA PRO A 107 7.46 8.79 -19.25
C PRO A 107 5.95 8.66 -19.51
N PRO A 108 5.46 7.45 -19.83
CA PRO A 108 4.03 7.17 -19.89
C PRO A 108 3.38 7.45 -18.54
N LYS A 109 2.20 8.05 -18.56
CA LYS A 109 1.41 8.37 -17.37
C LYS A 109 0.01 7.76 -17.52
N PRO A 110 -0.28 6.64 -16.86
CA PRO A 110 -1.60 6.05 -16.89
C PRO A 110 -2.63 7.00 -16.27
N VAL A 111 -3.59 7.45 -17.06
CA VAL A 111 -4.69 8.29 -16.58
C VAL A 111 -5.82 7.40 -16.11
N SER A 112 -6.22 7.52 -14.84
CA SER A 112 -7.39 6.81 -14.34
C SER A 112 -8.68 7.38 -14.95
N ASP A 113 -9.66 6.51 -15.18
CA ASP A 113 -10.94 6.90 -15.74
C ASP A 113 -11.85 7.47 -14.66
N ASN A 114 -11.91 6.82 -13.50
CA ASN A 114 -12.82 7.17 -12.42
C ASN A 114 -12.13 7.06 -11.05
N ASN A 115 -12.84 7.46 -10.00
CA ASN A 115 -12.48 7.22 -8.61
C ASN A 115 -13.67 6.58 -7.88
N LEU A 116 -13.44 5.62 -7.01
CA LEU A 116 -14.49 4.79 -6.39
C LEU A 116 -14.44 4.87 -4.87
N ILE A 117 -15.63 4.83 -4.24
CA ILE A 117 -15.80 4.54 -2.81
C ILE A 117 -16.59 3.25 -2.68
N ASN A 118 -16.02 2.24 -2.02
CA ASN A 118 -16.58 0.88 -1.90
C ASN A 118 -17.09 0.32 -3.24
N GLY A 119 -16.28 0.48 -4.30
CA GLY A 119 -16.53 -0.06 -5.63
C GLY A 119 -17.63 0.66 -6.41
N LYS A 120 -18.06 1.86 -5.99
CA LYS A 120 -19.13 2.62 -6.64
C LYS A 120 -18.73 4.07 -6.92
N MET A 121 -19.05 4.51 -8.14
CA MET A 121 -19.17 5.90 -8.54
C MET A 121 -19.87 5.95 -9.90
N ASN A 122 -20.56 7.05 -10.19
CA ASN A 122 -21.07 7.30 -11.54
C ASN A 122 -19.90 7.68 -12.47
N PHE A 123 -20.02 7.35 -13.75
CA PHE A 123 -19.07 7.76 -14.78
C PHE A 123 -19.83 8.53 -15.86
N ASP A 124 -19.25 9.62 -16.38
CA ASP A 124 -19.81 10.35 -17.51
C ASP A 124 -19.43 9.63 -18.80
N CYS A 125 -20.38 8.86 -19.34
CA CYS A 125 -20.15 8.04 -20.52
C CYS A 125 -19.78 8.84 -21.77
N SER A 126 -20.02 10.16 -21.81
CA SER A 126 -19.56 11.01 -22.91
C SER A 126 -18.04 11.20 -22.93
N THR A 127 -17.37 10.95 -21.81
CA THR A 127 -15.90 11.03 -21.66
C THR A 127 -15.20 9.68 -21.86
N ALA A 128 -15.96 8.60 -22.10
CA ALA A 128 -15.42 7.27 -22.30
C ALA A 128 -14.48 7.22 -23.52
N THR A 129 -13.25 6.72 -23.34
CA THR A 129 -12.30 6.56 -24.46
C THR A 129 -12.17 5.12 -24.96
N THR A 130 -12.82 4.16 -24.30
CA THR A 130 -12.78 2.75 -24.71
C THR A 130 -14.05 2.41 -25.48
N THR A 131 -13.90 1.78 -26.65
CA THR A 131 -15.02 1.35 -27.50
C THR A 131 -15.45 -0.10 -27.23
N THR A 132 -14.72 -0.80 -26.36
CA THR A 132 -14.84 -2.25 -26.16
C THR A 132 -15.89 -2.64 -25.12
N ALA A 133 -16.26 -1.75 -24.19
CA ALA A 133 -17.28 -1.98 -23.17
C ALA A 133 -18.47 -1.03 -23.33
N LYS A 134 -19.69 -1.52 -23.05
CA LYS A 134 -20.88 -0.67 -22.99
C LYS A 134 -20.82 0.16 -21.70
N CYS A 135 -20.79 1.47 -21.85
CA CYS A 135 -20.91 2.39 -20.74
C CYS A 135 -22.38 2.60 -20.37
N PHE A 136 -22.70 2.54 -19.08
CA PHE A 136 -24.03 2.81 -18.56
C PHE A 136 -23.94 3.95 -17.55
N ASP A 137 -24.72 5.00 -17.78
CA ASP A 137 -24.86 6.06 -16.80
C ASP A 137 -25.53 5.52 -15.52
N HIS A 138 -25.26 6.17 -14.38
CA HIS A 138 -25.95 5.94 -13.11
C HIS A 138 -25.67 4.60 -12.40
N ALA A 139 -24.41 4.15 -12.33
CA ALA A 139 -23.99 3.02 -11.49
C ALA A 139 -24.35 3.18 -9.98
N GLY A 140 -24.60 4.41 -9.54
CA GLY A 140 -25.04 4.77 -8.20
C GLY A 140 -23.90 5.03 -7.24
N PHE A 141 -24.26 5.39 -6.01
CA PHE A 141 -23.33 5.75 -4.94
C PHE A 141 -23.33 4.68 -3.85
N ALA A 142 -22.18 4.49 -3.19
CA ALA A 142 -22.14 3.78 -1.92
C ALA A 142 -22.96 4.56 -0.87
N ARG A 143 -23.60 3.85 0.06
CA ARG A 143 -24.47 4.41 1.08
C ARG A 143 -24.10 3.83 2.44
N PHE A 144 -23.90 4.69 3.43
CA PHE A 144 -23.50 4.34 4.79
C PHE A 144 -24.56 4.82 5.76
N LYS A 145 -25.04 3.93 6.63
CA LYS A 145 -26.11 4.26 7.57
C LYS A 145 -25.52 4.83 8.85
N PHE A 146 -25.87 6.06 9.17
CA PHE A 146 -25.54 6.69 10.44
C PHE A 146 -26.77 6.70 11.36
N GLN A 147 -26.52 6.82 12.66
CA GLN A 147 -27.53 7.07 13.67
C GLN A 147 -27.25 8.40 14.39
N ALA A 148 -28.28 9.22 14.58
CA ALA A 148 -28.14 10.50 15.27
C ALA A 148 -27.61 10.31 16.71
N GLY A 149 -26.59 11.08 17.08
CA GLY A 149 -25.93 11.04 18.39
C GLY A 149 -25.07 9.79 18.66
N LYS A 150 -24.84 8.93 17.67
CA LYS A 150 -23.99 7.74 17.79
C LYS A 150 -22.58 7.96 17.23
N ARG A 151 -21.58 7.29 17.82
CA ARG A 151 -20.20 7.28 17.33
C ARG A 151 -19.99 6.08 16.40
N HIS A 152 -19.51 6.34 15.18
CA HIS A 152 -19.33 5.33 14.14
C HIS A 152 -17.84 5.17 13.83
N ARG A 153 -17.30 3.95 13.92
CA ARG A 153 -15.95 3.62 13.44
C ARG A 153 -16.01 3.34 11.94
N LEU A 154 -15.18 4.03 11.16
CA LEU A 154 -14.98 3.82 9.74
C LEU A 154 -13.52 3.42 9.52
N ARG A 155 -13.29 2.41 8.68
CA ARG A 155 -11.97 1.81 8.45
C ARG A 155 -11.50 2.13 7.04
N LEU A 156 -10.83 3.26 6.85
CA LEU A 156 -10.48 3.79 5.54
C LEU A 156 -9.26 3.06 4.98
N ILE A 157 -9.29 2.72 3.69
CA ILE A 157 -8.20 2.01 3.01
C ILE A 157 -8.04 2.63 1.62
N ASN A 158 -6.86 3.15 1.28
CA ASN A 158 -6.54 3.45 -0.11
C ASN A 158 -6.02 2.19 -0.79
N SER A 159 -6.88 1.57 -1.60
CA SER A 159 -6.58 0.36 -2.38
C SER A 159 -6.43 0.67 -3.87
N GLY A 160 -6.20 1.94 -4.24
CA GLY A 160 -5.95 2.38 -5.61
C GLY A 160 -4.60 1.93 -6.14
N ALA A 161 -4.35 2.22 -7.42
CA ALA A 161 -3.12 1.86 -8.11
C ALA A 161 -2.11 3.02 -8.21
N ASP A 162 -2.53 4.28 -8.08
CA ASP A 162 -1.65 5.45 -8.25
C ASP A 162 -1.99 6.59 -7.29
N ALA A 163 -3.26 7.00 -7.25
CA ALA A 163 -3.66 8.25 -6.61
C ALA A 163 -3.59 8.26 -5.08
N VAL A 164 -3.20 9.42 -4.52
CA VAL A 164 -3.43 9.77 -3.11
C VAL A 164 -4.91 10.14 -2.94
N GLN A 165 -5.57 9.57 -1.94
CA GLN A 165 -6.99 9.78 -1.66
C GLN A 165 -7.17 10.80 -0.53
N ARG A 166 -8.00 11.81 -0.79
CA ARG A 166 -8.44 12.81 0.19
C ARG A 166 -9.88 12.52 0.59
N PHE A 167 -10.06 11.88 1.73
CA PHE A 167 -11.36 11.46 2.24
C PHE A 167 -11.95 12.51 3.17
N SER A 168 -13.25 12.81 3.02
CA SER A 168 -13.98 13.69 3.92
C SER A 168 -15.47 13.37 3.96
N ILE A 169 -16.15 13.84 5.01
CA ILE A 169 -17.61 13.74 5.15
C ILE A 169 -18.13 15.15 5.42
N ASP A 170 -18.96 15.68 4.52
CA ASP A 170 -19.47 17.04 4.62
C ASP A 170 -20.15 17.28 5.98
N GLY A 171 -19.78 18.37 6.66
CA GLY A 171 -20.38 18.75 7.95
C GLY A 171 -19.98 17.86 9.14
N HIS A 172 -19.08 16.90 8.95
CA HIS A 172 -18.58 16.02 10.00
C HIS A 172 -17.06 16.13 10.11
N LYS A 173 -16.56 16.26 11.33
CA LYS A 173 -15.16 16.01 11.64
C LYS A 173 -14.94 14.53 11.90
N MET A 174 -13.69 14.10 11.75
CA MET A 174 -13.26 12.72 11.96
C MET A 174 -12.18 12.69 13.03
N MET A 175 -12.36 11.86 14.05
CA MET A 175 -11.35 11.58 15.05
C MET A 175 -10.51 10.40 14.60
N VAL A 176 -9.26 10.63 14.19
CA VAL A 176 -8.32 9.58 13.82
C VAL A 176 -7.89 8.83 15.08
N ILE A 177 -7.92 7.50 15.04
CA ILE A 177 -7.56 6.63 16.19
C ILE A 177 -6.49 5.59 15.84
N GLU A 178 -6.28 5.30 14.56
CA GLU A 178 -5.33 4.28 14.08
C GLU A 178 -4.79 4.72 12.72
N ASN A 179 -3.49 4.53 12.50
CA ASN A 179 -2.86 4.62 11.19
C ASN A 179 -2.20 3.28 10.88
N ASP A 180 -2.55 2.70 9.73
CA ASP A 180 -2.17 1.34 9.36
C ASP A 180 -2.53 0.36 10.49
N PHE A 181 -1.59 -0.42 11.05
CA PHE A 181 -1.84 -1.29 12.21
C PHE A 181 -1.42 -0.68 13.55
N VAL A 182 -1.34 0.65 13.64
CA VAL A 182 -0.82 1.34 14.81
C VAL A 182 -1.84 2.32 15.37
N ALA A 183 -2.35 2.03 16.57
CA ALA A 183 -3.18 2.96 17.33
C ALA A 183 -2.39 4.25 17.63
N VAL A 184 -3.04 5.40 17.46
CA VAL A 184 -2.46 6.73 17.70
C VAL A 184 -3.22 7.47 18.79
N GLU A 185 -2.57 8.44 19.41
CA GLU A 185 -3.25 9.44 20.23
C GLU A 185 -4.33 10.12 19.39
N PRO A 186 -5.60 10.11 19.82
CA PRO A 186 -6.68 10.60 18.98
C PRO A 186 -6.56 12.08 18.64
N TYR A 187 -6.84 12.41 17.37
CA TYR A 187 -6.87 13.80 16.91
C TYR A 187 -7.97 14.03 15.88
N GLU A 188 -8.54 15.24 15.86
CA GLU A 188 -9.57 15.61 14.89
C GLU A 188 -8.97 16.12 13.57
N THR A 189 -9.63 15.76 12.47
CA THR A 189 -9.39 16.34 11.15
C THR A 189 -10.70 16.46 10.34
N GLU A 190 -10.71 17.35 9.37
CA GLU A 190 -11.79 17.50 8.38
C GLU A 190 -11.54 16.64 7.13
N VAL A 191 -10.28 16.32 6.85
CA VAL A 191 -9.83 15.55 5.68
C VAL A 191 -8.77 14.54 6.11
N VAL A 192 -8.97 13.28 5.76
CA VAL A 192 -7.97 12.21 5.93
C VAL A 192 -7.23 12.03 4.61
N THR A 193 -5.91 11.91 4.67
CA THR A 193 -5.05 11.75 3.49
C THR A 193 -4.38 10.39 3.49
N LEU A 194 -4.64 9.61 2.44
CA LEU A 194 -4.16 8.24 2.31
C LEU A 194 -3.36 8.09 1.01
N GLY A 195 -2.06 7.89 1.11
CA GLY A 195 -1.25 7.33 0.03
C GLY A 195 -1.66 5.88 -0.26
N VAL A 196 -1.29 5.38 -1.43
CA VAL A 196 -1.66 4.02 -1.84
C VAL A 196 -1.16 3.00 -0.81
N GLY A 197 -2.06 2.15 -0.33
CA GLY A 197 -1.81 1.12 0.68
C GLY A 197 -1.94 1.56 2.14
N GLN A 198 -2.11 2.85 2.40
CA GLN A 198 -2.36 3.35 3.76
C GLN A 198 -3.78 3.05 4.23
N ARG A 199 -3.92 2.90 5.55
CA ARG A 199 -5.19 2.82 6.25
C ARG A 199 -5.25 3.84 7.36
N THR A 200 -6.46 4.29 7.66
CA THR A 200 -6.74 5.12 8.82
C THR A 200 -8.11 4.75 9.36
N ASP A 201 -8.17 4.42 10.64
CA ASP A 201 -9.45 4.27 11.32
C ASP A 201 -9.84 5.59 11.95
N VAL A 202 -11.11 5.96 11.73
CA VAL A 202 -11.70 7.17 12.27
C VAL A 202 -12.98 6.89 13.02
N ILE A 203 -13.26 7.68 14.06
CA ILE A 203 -14.55 7.75 14.70
C ILE A 203 -15.26 9.03 14.25
N VAL A 204 -16.53 8.89 13.86
CA VAL A 204 -17.38 9.99 13.39
C VAL A 204 -18.66 10.02 14.21
N GLU A 205 -18.93 11.16 14.84
CA GLU A 205 -20.18 11.39 15.58
C GLU A 205 -21.32 11.71 14.61
N GLY A 206 -22.47 11.09 14.83
CA GLY A 206 -23.69 11.31 14.07
C GLY A 206 -24.37 12.64 14.42
N VAL A 207 -23.79 13.77 14.02
CA VAL A 207 -24.28 15.12 14.36
C VAL A 207 -25.51 15.58 13.55
N GLY A 208 -25.91 14.83 12.52
CA GLY A 208 -27.07 15.13 11.68
C GLY A 208 -28.41 14.78 12.33
N SER A 209 -29.49 15.41 11.87
CA SER A 209 -30.85 15.00 12.25
C SER A 209 -31.19 13.63 11.63
N PRO A 210 -32.12 12.85 12.21
CA PRO A 210 -32.52 11.53 11.69
C PRO A 210 -32.93 11.48 10.20
N THR A 211 -33.38 12.60 9.62
CA THR A 211 -33.80 12.71 8.22
C THR A 211 -32.72 13.27 7.28
N ALA A 212 -31.53 13.57 7.80
CA ALA A 212 -30.47 14.22 7.04
C ALA A 212 -29.65 13.24 6.19
N ALA A 213 -29.06 13.75 5.13
CA ALA A 213 -28.09 13.05 4.31
C ALA A 213 -26.92 13.97 3.95
N TYR A 214 -25.71 13.42 3.94
CA TYR A 214 -24.47 14.16 3.68
C TYR A 214 -23.63 13.42 2.63
N TRP A 215 -22.88 14.18 1.83
CA TRP A 215 -21.88 13.60 0.94
C TRP A 215 -20.67 13.13 1.74
N ILE A 216 -20.24 11.91 1.42
CA ILE A 216 -18.87 11.45 1.62
C ILE A 216 -18.13 11.70 0.31
N ARG A 217 -16.89 12.17 0.41
CA ARG A 217 -16.06 12.53 -0.74
C ARG A 217 -14.72 11.84 -0.66
N SER A 218 -14.24 11.39 -1.81
CA SER A 218 -12.83 11.02 -2.00
C SER A 218 -12.31 11.72 -3.25
N ASN A 219 -11.25 12.49 -3.12
CA ASN A 219 -10.59 13.13 -4.24
C ASN A 219 -9.26 12.41 -4.51
N ALA A 220 -9.14 11.81 -5.70
CA ALA A 220 -7.88 11.31 -6.22
C ALA A 220 -6.98 12.50 -6.58
N THR A 221 -5.81 12.55 -5.98
CA THR A 221 -4.81 13.61 -6.10
C THR A 221 -3.44 13.01 -6.37
N CYS A 222 -2.48 13.83 -6.80
CA CYS A 222 -1.10 13.41 -7.04
C CYS A 222 -0.91 12.38 -8.17
N ALA A 223 -1.98 12.10 -8.92
CA ALA A 223 -2.03 11.27 -10.12
C ALA A 223 -2.99 11.90 -11.14
N GLU A 224 -2.89 11.50 -12.41
CA GLU A 224 -3.79 11.96 -13.46
C GLU A 224 -5.10 11.15 -13.46
N SER A 225 -6.24 11.86 -13.45
CA SER A 225 -7.57 11.25 -13.46
C SER A 225 -8.54 12.09 -14.28
N ARG A 226 -9.40 11.43 -15.06
CA ARG A 226 -10.48 12.10 -15.82
C ARG A 226 -11.62 12.51 -14.90
N GLN A 227 -11.98 11.64 -13.96
CA GLN A 227 -12.98 11.90 -12.94
C GLN A 227 -12.38 11.62 -11.54
N PRO A 228 -11.61 12.57 -10.98
CA PRO A 228 -10.90 12.36 -9.72
C PRO A 228 -11.82 12.31 -8.49
N SER A 229 -13.05 12.83 -8.60
CA SER A 229 -13.97 12.93 -7.47
C SER A 229 -14.86 11.70 -7.39
N ALA A 230 -14.83 11.02 -6.24
CA ALA A 230 -15.78 9.97 -5.88
C ALA A 230 -16.75 10.49 -4.82
N LEU A 231 -18.01 10.05 -4.89
CA LEU A 231 -19.06 10.40 -3.94
C LEU A 231 -19.70 9.14 -3.35
N ALA A 232 -20.00 9.21 -2.06
CA ALA A 232 -20.87 8.28 -1.35
C ALA A 232 -21.80 9.07 -0.43
N ILE A 233 -22.78 8.41 0.17
CA ILE A 233 -23.84 9.09 0.93
C ILE A 233 -23.88 8.55 2.35
N VAL A 234 -23.74 9.44 3.34
CA VAL A 234 -24.22 9.18 4.70
C VAL A 234 -25.73 9.36 4.71
N GLN A 235 -26.46 8.35 5.21
CA GLN A 235 -27.90 8.40 5.41
C GLN A 235 -28.23 8.13 6.87
N TYR A 236 -28.95 9.04 7.49
CA TYR A 236 -29.49 8.85 8.83
C TYR A 236 -30.77 7.99 8.79
N GLU A 237 -31.16 7.44 9.94
CA GLU A 237 -32.14 6.37 10.10
C GLU A 237 -33.55 6.62 9.53
N GLN A 238 -33.95 7.89 9.35
CA GLN A 238 -35.26 8.31 8.80
C GLN A 238 -35.12 9.06 7.47
N THR A 239 -34.00 8.87 6.77
CA THR A 239 -33.76 9.49 5.47
C THR A 239 -34.65 8.87 4.38
N GLU A 240 -35.24 9.70 3.52
CA GLU A 240 -36.01 9.25 2.36
C GLU A 240 -35.18 8.34 1.42
N PRO A 241 -35.78 7.27 0.87
CA PRO A 241 -35.12 6.43 -0.12
C PRO A 241 -34.66 7.27 -1.31
N MET A 242 -33.40 7.10 -1.71
CA MET A 242 -32.81 7.77 -2.89
C MET A 242 -32.54 9.28 -2.77
N VAL A 243 -32.67 9.91 -1.61
CA VAL A 243 -32.28 11.32 -1.46
C VAL A 243 -30.80 11.52 -1.84
N LEU A 244 -30.53 12.59 -2.57
CA LEU A 244 -29.18 13.08 -2.85
C LEU A 244 -28.86 14.23 -1.88
N PRO A 245 -27.72 14.19 -1.17
CA PRO A 245 -27.32 15.27 -0.30
C PRO A 245 -27.14 16.61 -1.03
N ARG A 246 -27.35 17.71 -0.30
CA ARG A 246 -27.04 19.10 -0.74
C ARG A 246 -25.99 19.76 0.16
N SER A 247 -25.19 18.94 0.85
CA SER A 247 -24.17 19.37 1.80
C SER A 247 -23.00 20.06 1.11
N THR A 248 -22.27 20.88 1.86
CA THR A 248 -21.12 21.66 1.36
C THR A 248 -19.81 20.93 1.66
N PRO A 249 -18.88 20.82 0.69
CA PRO A 249 -17.58 20.20 0.89
C PRO A 249 -16.72 20.95 1.90
N TRP A 250 -15.87 20.22 2.63
CA TRP A 250 -14.72 20.79 3.31
C TRP A 250 -13.67 21.30 2.32
N SER A 251 -12.79 22.20 2.77
CA SER A 251 -11.62 22.60 1.99
C SER A 251 -10.58 21.48 2.00
N VAL A 252 -10.19 21.00 0.81
CA VAL A 252 -9.18 19.94 0.68
C VAL A 252 -7.83 20.58 0.39
N PRO A 253 -6.79 20.30 1.20
CA PRO A 253 -5.43 20.80 0.95
C PRO A 253 -4.85 20.31 -0.38
N ASP A 254 -4.16 21.19 -1.09
CA ASP A 254 -3.40 20.86 -2.30
C ASP A 254 -1.98 20.41 -1.95
N SER A 255 -1.86 19.15 -1.50
CA SER A 255 -0.59 18.51 -1.15
C SER A 255 -0.71 16.99 -1.38
N CYS A 256 0.41 16.28 -1.34
CA CYS A 256 0.46 14.81 -1.37
C CYS A 256 0.95 14.22 -0.05
N ASP A 257 1.23 15.08 0.93
CA ASP A 257 1.87 14.70 2.17
C ASP A 257 0.84 14.12 3.14
N ASN A 258 1.32 13.20 3.97
CA ASN A 258 0.55 12.73 5.12
C ASN A 258 0.44 13.81 6.19
N ASP A 259 -0.39 13.54 7.22
CA ASP A 259 -0.45 14.41 8.39
C ASP A 259 0.94 14.57 9.05
N PRO A 260 1.24 15.75 9.64
CA PRO A 260 2.51 15.99 10.31
C PRO A 260 2.83 14.91 11.36
N LEU A 261 4.10 14.51 11.42
CA LEU A 261 4.60 13.50 12.36
C LEU A 261 4.42 13.96 13.83
N GLU A 262 4.29 15.26 14.09
CA GLU A 262 4.02 15.81 15.40
C GLU A 262 2.62 15.50 15.91
N LYS A 263 1.66 15.22 15.01
CA LYS A 263 0.26 14.90 15.33
C LYS A 263 0.00 13.40 15.39
N THR A 264 0.73 12.63 14.59
CA THR A 264 0.52 11.17 14.46
C THR A 264 1.38 10.41 15.48
N ILE A 265 0.99 10.52 16.74
CA ILE A 265 1.76 9.97 17.86
C ILE A 265 1.24 8.57 18.17
N PRO A 266 2.03 7.50 18.09
CA PRO A 266 1.54 6.18 18.45
C PRO A 266 1.18 6.13 19.93
N LEU A 267 0.01 5.57 20.24
CA LEU A 267 -0.54 5.56 21.60
C LEU A 267 0.33 4.72 22.55
N TYR A 268 0.87 3.61 22.05
CA TYR A 268 1.80 2.76 22.77
C TYR A 268 3.23 3.24 22.52
N LYS A 269 3.89 3.81 23.54
CA LYS A 269 5.25 4.34 23.39
C LYS A 269 6.26 3.23 23.05
N MET A 270 7.01 3.42 21.96
CA MET A 270 8.16 2.58 21.60
C MET A 270 9.28 3.47 21.07
N SER A 271 10.50 3.31 21.60
CA SER A 271 11.68 4.01 21.09
C SER A 271 12.58 3.03 20.34
N PRO A 272 13.01 3.35 19.11
CA PRO A 272 13.79 2.44 18.28
C PRO A 272 15.25 2.25 18.73
N GLY A 273 15.73 3.03 19.72
CA GLY A 273 17.15 3.04 20.10
C GLY A 273 18.07 3.49 18.97
N ALA A 274 19.39 3.31 19.13
CA ALA A 274 20.35 3.60 18.08
C ALA A 274 20.38 2.47 17.04
N PRO A 275 20.40 2.77 15.72
CA PRO A 275 20.48 1.74 14.69
C PRO A 275 21.86 1.07 14.68
N GLU A 276 21.92 -0.25 14.48
CA GLU A 276 23.18 -0.98 14.32
C GLU A 276 23.76 -0.85 12.90
N ALA A 277 22.90 -0.67 11.89
CA ALA A 277 23.29 -0.44 10.50
C ALA A 277 22.57 0.78 9.90
N THR A 278 23.21 1.46 8.94
CA THR A 278 22.61 2.60 8.24
C THR A 278 22.85 2.51 6.75
N TYR A 279 21.80 2.72 5.97
CA TYR A 279 21.80 2.64 4.52
C TYR A 279 21.26 3.93 3.93
N THR A 280 21.80 4.32 2.77
CA THR A 280 21.29 5.46 2.00
C THR A 280 20.81 4.98 0.64
N LEU A 281 19.58 5.35 0.30
CA LEU A 281 18.93 5.03 -0.95
C LEU A 281 18.67 6.33 -1.74
N GLY A 282 19.00 6.31 -3.02
CA GLY A 282 18.63 7.35 -3.97
C GLY A 282 17.61 6.84 -4.97
N MET A 283 16.46 7.49 -5.03
CA MET A 283 15.43 7.25 -6.05
C MET A 283 15.67 8.17 -7.25
N THR A 284 15.74 7.59 -8.44
CA THR A 284 15.82 8.33 -9.70
C THR A 284 14.95 7.67 -10.76
N VAL A 285 14.59 8.42 -11.79
CA VAL A 285 13.88 7.91 -12.97
C VAL A 285 14.68 8.24 -14.21
N GLY A 286 14.74 7.33 -15.18
CA GLY A 286 15.55 7.50 -16.38
C GLY A 286 15.20 6.49 -17.46
N GLN A 287 15.65 6.75 -18.69
CA GLN A 287 15.54 5.80 -19.79
C GLN A 287 16.73 4.84 -19.78
N ASP A 288 16.48 3.57 -20.06
CA ASP A 288 17.53 2.61 -20.39
C ASP A 288 18.02 2.77 -21.85
N GLU A 289 18.95 1.90 -22.27
CA GLU A 289 19.51 1.91 -23.62
C GLU A 289 18.44 1.66 -24.71
N SER A 290 17.33 1.00 -24.37
CA SER A 290 16.22 0.72 -25.28
C SER A 290 15.19 1.85 -25.33
N GLY A 291 15.33 2.87 -24.48
CA GLY A 291 14.39 4.00 -24.37
C GLY A 291 13.18 3.70 -23.49
N VAL A 292 13.20 2.64 -22.68
CA VAL A 292 12.16 2.33 -21.69
C VAL A 292 12.44 3.14 -20.42
N TRP A 293 11.39 3.76 -19.87
CA TRP A 293 11.49 4.50 -18.61
C TRP A 293 11.45 3.55 -17.42
N LEU A 294 12.48 3.61 -16.57
CA LEU A 294 12.62 2.79 -15.38
C LEU A 294 12.86 3.65 -14.14
N TRP A 295 12.30 3.19 -13.02
CA TRP A 295 12.65 3.68 -11.71
C TRP A 295 13.89 2.94 -11.19
N HIS A 296 14.74 3.68 -10.50
CA HIS A 296 16.00 3.16 -10.01
C HIS A 296 16.14 3.43 -8.51
N MET A 297 16.55 2.38 -7.79
CA MET A 297 17.02 2.45 -6.43
C MET A 297 18.53 2.26 -6.45
N ASN A 298 19.31 3.28 -6.10
CA ASN A 298 20.78 3.26 -6.19
C ASN A 298 21.31 2.89 -7.59
N SER A 299 20.75 3.51 -8.64
CA SER A 299 21.13 3.29 -10.04
C SER A 299 20.87 1.85 -10.53
N SER A 300 19.91 1.15 -9.94
CA SER A 300 19.46 -0.17 -10.38
C SER A 300 17.93 -0.25 -10.37
N SER A 301 17.35 -0.73 -11.46
CA SER A 301 15.91 -0.98 -11.57
C SER A 301 15.63 -2.42 -11.14
N PHE A 302 14.70 -2.61 -10.21
CA PHE A 302 14.39 -3.95 -9.71
C PHE A 302 13.77 -4.85 -10.78
N ARG A 303 14.16 -6.12 -10.78
CA ARG A 303 13.51 -7.19 -11.53
C ARG A 303 13.56 -8.49 -10.73
N ALA A 304 12.40 -9.07 -10.43
CA ALA A 304 12.30 -10.35 -9.76
C ALA A 304 12.65 -11.52 -10.69
N ASP A 305 13.32 -12.52 -10.12
CA ASP A 305 13.26 -13.89 -10.65
C ASP A 305 12.05 -14.58 -10.02
N VAL A 306 10.95 -14.58 -10.77
CA VAL A 306 9.68 -15.17 -10.36
C VAL A 306 9.72 -16.71 -10.28
N SER A 307 10.80 -17.34 -10.77
CA SER A 307 11.00 -18.79 -10.73
C SER A 307 11.96 -19.23 -9.63
N TYR A 308 12.75 -18.29 -9.09
CA TYR A 308 13.68 -18.53 -7.99
C TYR A 308 13.74 -17.33 -7.02
N PRO A 309 12.84 -17.31 -6.01
CA PRO A 309 12.72 -16.21 -5.07
C PRO A 309 13.95 -16.03 -4.17
N SER A 310 14.23 -14.79 -3.78
CA SER A 310 15.41 -14.43 -2.97
C SER A 310 15.50 -15.21 -1.66
N LEU A 311 14.37 -15.42 -0.97
CA LEU A 311 14.29 -16.20 0.26
C LEU A 311 14.75 -17.64 0.04
N LEU A 312 14.25 -18.30 -1.01
CA LEU A 312 14.61 -19.69 -1.33
C LEU A 312 16.06 -19.80 -1.79
N GLN A 313 16.58 -18.77 -2.47
CA GLN A 313 17.99 -18.70 -2.81
C GLN A 313 18.86 -18.57 -1.55
N ALA A 314 18.56 -17.62 -0.66
CA ALA A 314 19.28 -17.40 0.60
C ALA A 314 19.23 -18.63 1.52
N GLN A 315 18.12 -19.36 1.54
CA GLN A 315 17.96 -20.58 2.34
C GLN A 315 18.96 -21.68 1.94
N THR A 316 19.41 -21.72 0.69
CA THR A 316 20.47 -22.65 0.26
C THR A 316 21.88 -22.23 0.70
N GLY A 317 22.02 -21.10 1.40
CA GLY A 317 23.30 -20.45 1.71
C GLY A 317 23.88 -19.64 0.55
N ASN A 318 23.18 -19.55 -0.58
CA ASN A 318 23.61 -18.76 -1.72
C ASN A 318 23.19 -17.29 -1.55
N LEU A 319 24.13 -16.42 -1.20
CA LEU A 319 23.91 -14.98 -1.04
C LEU A 319 24.39 -14.15 -2.24
N THR A 320 24.65 -14.78 -3.38
CA THR A 320 25.09 -14.10 -4.61
C THR A 320 23.88 -13.81 -5.51
N PHE A 321 23.37 -12.58 -5.45
CA PHE A 321 22.21 -12.16 -6.23
C PHE A 321 22.62 -11.35 -7.48
N LEU A 322 21.80 -11.41 -8.53
CA LEU A 322 21.94 -10.50 -9.66
C LEU A 322 21.71 -9.06 -9.19
N ARG A 323 22.36 -8.09 -9.84
CA ARG A 323 22.32 -6.67 -9.42
C ARG A 323 20.89 -6.12 -9.42
N GLU A 324 20.12 -6.45 -10.45
CA GLU A 324 18.72 -6.10 -10.64
C GLU A 324 17.78 -6.69 -9.58
N ARG A 325 18.24 -7.64 -8.75
CA ARG A 325 17.45 -8.09 -7.59
C ARG A 325 17.39 -7.03 -6.48
N ASN A 326 18.19 -5.96 -6.57
CA ASN A 326 18.30 -4.88 -5.59
C ASN A 326 18.36 -5.37 -4.13
N VAL A 327 19.10 -6.47 -3.89
CA VAL A 327 19.21 -7.05 -2.55
C VAL A 327 20.12 -6.20 -1.68
N ILE A 328 19.61 -5.81 -0.53
CA ILE A 328 20.33 -5.14 0.55
C ILE A 328 20.42 -6.13 1.69
N ASN A 329 21.59 -6.74 1.81
CA ASN A 329 21.89 -7.67 2.90
C ASN A 329 22.23 -6.88 4.17
N THR A 330 21.38 -7.02 5.19
CA THR A 330 21.56 -6.34 6.48
C THR A 330 22.45 -7.11 7.45
N GLY A 331 22.90 -8.31 7.07
CA GLY A 331 23.73 -9.18 7.88
C GLY A 331 23.02 -9.57 9.17
N SER A 332 23.74 -9.50 10.30
CA SER A 332 23.21 -9.81 11.62
C SER A 332 22.88 -8.57 12.46
N ALA A 333 22.70 -7.41 11.83
CA ALA A 333 22.34 -6.18 12.52
C ALA A 333 20.95 -6.34 13.14
N LYS A 334 20.77 -5.96 14.41
CA LYS A 334 19.48 -6.07 15.12
C LYS A 334 18.50 -4.94 14.81
N SER A 335 18.99 -3.89 14.16
CA SER A 335 18.19 -2.77 13.70
C SER A 335 18.91 -2.06 12.56
N TYR A 336 18.13 -1.50 11.64
CA TYR A 336 18.65 -0.78 10.50
C TYR A 336 17.88 0.50 10.25
N LEU A 337 18.62 1.57 9.91
CA LEU A 337 18.09 2.84 9.48
C LEU A 337 18.31 3.03 7.99
N PHE A 338 17.29 3.52 7.29
CA PHE A 338 17.34 3.88 5.89
C PHE A 338 17.06 5.37 5.71
N VAL A 339 17.95 6.04 4.97
CA VAL A 339 17.75 7.39 4.46
C VAL A 339 17.38 7.28 2.99
N LEU A 340 16.10 7.44 2.68
CA LEU A 340 15.58 7.45 1.32
C LEU A 340 15.53 8.88 0.78
N ASN A 341 16.24 9.14 -0.30
CA ASN A 341 16.25 10.43 -0.99
C ASN A 341 15.48 10.33 -2.30
N ASN A 342 14.34 11.01 -2.38
CA ASN A 342 13.55 11.11 -3.59
C ASN A 342 14.05 12.27 -4.45
N LYS A 343 14.82 11.97 -5.50
CA LYS A 343 15.34 12.97 -6.45
C LYS A 343 14.39 13.21 -7.63
N SER A 344 13.18 12.67 -7.57
CA SER A 344 12.15 12.84 -8.60
C SER A 344 11.14 13.91 -8.22
N PRO A 345 10.48 14.55 -9.20
CA PRO A 345 9.48 15.58 -8.94
C PRO A 345 8.11 15.01 -8.54
N VAL A 346 8.01 13.71 -8.25
CA VAL A 346 6.75 13.01 -7.92
C VAL A 346 6.89 12.40 -6.52
N PRO A 347 5.87 12.50 -5.64
CA PRO A 347 5.86 11.82 -4.35
C PRO A 347 5.57 10.33 -4.50
N HIS A 348 5.95 9.51 -3.51
CA HIS A 348 5.75 8.06 -3.55
C HIS A 348 5.27 7.50 -2.22
N PRO A 349 4.19 6.70 -2.16
CA PRO A 349 3.84 5.92 -0.98
C PRO A 349 4.81 4.74 -0.84
N MET A 350 5.72 4.79 0.13
CA MET A 350 6.73 3.76 0.34
C MET A 350 6.27 2.74 1.38
N HIS A 351 6.22 1.48 0.98
CA HIS A 351 5.74 0.36 1.77
C HIS A 351 6.90 -0.58 2.14
N LEU A 352 6.97 -0.98 3.41
CA LEU A 352 7.86 -2.03 3.89
C LEU A 352 7.06 -3.27 4.27
N HIS A 353 7.43 -4.42 3.70
CA HIS A 353 6.90 -5.72 4.13
C HIS A 353 7.59 -6.18 5.43
N GLY A 354 6.90 -7.02 6.20
CA GLY A 354 7.46 -7.69 7.38
C GLY A 354 7.53 -6.86 8.66
N HIS A 355 7.49 -5.52 8.58
CA HIS A 355 7.69 -4.63 9.72
C HIS A 355 6.79 -3.39 9.68
N ASN A 356 6.50 -2.83 10.85
CA ASN A 356 6.15 -1.41 10.97
C ASN A 356 7.45 -0.60 11.03
N MET A 357 7.58 0.42 10.20
CA MET A 357 8.69 1.36 10.21
C MET A 357 8.49 2.39 11.32
N TYR A 358 9.55 2.70 12.08
CA TYR A 358 9.65 3.94 12.83
C TYR A 358 9.96 5.07 11.85
N ILE A 359 9.02 5.99 11.63
CA ILE A 359 9.17 7.13 10.74
C ILE A 359 9.86 8.26 11.49
N LEU A 360 11.17 8.40 11.28
CA LEU A 360 12.02 9.30 12.05
C LEU A 360 11.98 10.73 11.52
N ALA A 361 11.92 10.91 10.20
CA ALA A 361 11.80 12.22 9.57
C ALA A 361 11.26 12.09 8.15
N VAL A 362 10.44 13.05 7.73
CA VAL A 362 9.96 13.18 6.34
C VAL A 362 9.96 14.66 6.00
N GLY A 363 10.42 15.02 4.82
CA GLY A 363 10.45 16.42 4.41
C GLY A 363 10.91 16.63 2.97
N HIS A 364 10.95 17.89 2.57
CA HIS A 364 11.49 18.30 1.27
C HIS A 364 12.99 18.62 1.37
N GLY A 365 13.68 18.57 0.23
CA GLY A 365 15.10 18.85 0.15
C GLY A 365 15.95 17.70 0.70
N VAL A 366 17.03 18.05 1.39
CA VAL A 366 17.99 17.11 1.96
C VAL A 366 17.77 17.04 3.46
N TRP A 367 17.77 15.82 4.00
CA TRP A 367 17.67 15.60 5.44
C TRP A 367 18.85 16.25 6.18
N ASP A 368 18.55 16.98 7.25
CA ASP A 368 19.52 17.74 8.06
C ASP A 368 20.02 16.96 9.29
N GLY A 369 19.59 15.71 9.47
CA GLY A 369 19.91 14.89 10.64
C GLY A 369 18.88 14.97 11.77
N SER A 370 17.82 15.77 11.62
CA SER A 370 16.77 15.89 12.64
C SER A 370 15.89 14.64 12.73
N ILE A 371 15.38 14.35 13.93
CA ILE A 371 14.42 13.26 14.17
C ILE A 371 13.22 13.85 14.89
N VAL A 372 12.03 13.57 14.36
CA VAL A 372 10.76 13.95 14.98
C VAL A 372 10.39 12.90 16.02
N ARG A 373 10.19 13.34 17.28
CA ARG A 373 9.80 12.49 18.42
C ARG A 373 10.70 11.24 18.56
N PRO A 374 12.02 11.36 18.78
CA PRO A 374 12.94 10.20 18.87
C PRO A 374 12.55 9.15 19.92
N GLU A 375 11.81 9.57 20.94
CA GLU A 375 11.31 8.71 22.02
C GLU A 375 10.04 7.93 21.67
N ASN A 376 9.26 8.39 20.68
CA ASN A 376 8.03 7.77 20.23
C ASN A 376 7.67 8.27 18.82
N PRO A 377 8.48 7.95 17.79
CA PRO A 377 8.20 8.40 16.44
C PRO A 377 6.94 7.70 15.92
N GLN A 378 6.28 8.30 14.92
CA GLN A 378 5.21 7.67 14.16
C GLN A 378 5.65 6.26 13.73
N ARG A 379 4.75 5.28 13.85
CA ARG A 379 5.01 3.92 13.36
C ARG A 379 3.91 3.49 12.43
N ARG A 380 4.28 2.92 11.28
CA ARG A 380 3.33 2.44 10.26
C ARG A 380 4.04 1.63 9.18
N ASP A 381 3.31 1.01 8.26
CA ASP A 381 3.89 0.17 7.21
C ASP A 381 3.91 0.82 5.81
N VAL A 382 3.19 1.93 5.59
CA VAL A 382 3.29 2.74 4.38
C VAL A 382 3.44 4.22 4.70
N GLN A 383 4.42 4.92 4.13
CA GLN A 383 4.60 6.36 4.35
C GLN A 383 4.91 7.09 3.03
N ASN A 384 4.27 8.23 2.79
CA ASN A 384 4.58 9.05 1.63
C ASN A 384 5.95 9.72 1.80
N VAL A 385 6.83 9.56 0.80
CA VAL A 385 8.02 10.38 0.61
C VAL A 385 7.69 11.53 -0.36
N PRO A 386 7.90 12.80 0.03
CA PRO A 386 7.59 13.94 -0.82
C PRO A 386 8.44 14.00 -2.10
N ALA A 387 7.93 14.71 -3.11
CA ALA A 387 8.69 15.08 -4.30
C ALA A 387 9.93 15.91 -3.93
N ASN A 388 11.07 15.62 -4.56
CA ASN A 388 12.36 16.27 -4.29
C ASN A 388 12.68 16.34 -2.79
N GLY A 389 12.37 15.26 -2.07
CA GLY A 389 12.42 15.20 -0.61
C GLY A 389 13.10 13.95 -0.09
N TYR A 390 12.81 13.63 1.16
CA TYR A 390 13.40 12.50 1.85
C TYR A 390 12.40 11.85 2.82
N MET A 391 12.70 10.60 3.14
CA MET A 391 12.07 9.82 4.20
C MET A 391 13.18 9.08 4.95
N VAL A 392 13.21 9.22 6.27
CA VAL A 392 14.13 8.52 7.16
C VAL A 392 13.32 7.59 8.03
N TRP A 393 13.66 6.31 8.00
CA TRP A 393 12.95 5.31 8.76
C TRP A 393 13.90 4.27 9.33
N GLN A 394 13.49 3.65 10.44
CA GLN A 394 14.21 2.55 11.08
C GLN A 394 13.25 1.38 11.29
N ALA A 395 13.78 0.16 11.31
CA ALA A 395 13.06 -1.02 11.76
C ALA A 395 13.94 -1.88 12.67
N ASP A 396 13.29 -2.60 13.57
CA ASP A 396 13.92 -3.67 14.34
C ASP A 396 14.04 -4.89 13.42
N ALA A 397 15.25 -5.46 13.33
CA ALA A 397 15.52 -6.65 12.54
C ALA A 397 15.13 -7.90 13.33
N ASP A 398 13.85 -8.04 13.65
CA ASP A 398 13.31 -9.12 14.47
C ASP A 398 12.58 -10.20 13.67
N ASN A 399 12.68 -10.16 12.34
CA ASN A 399 11.97 -11.03 11.41
C ASN A 399 12.87 -11.49 10.24
N PRO A 400 13.65 -12.57 10.40
CA PRO A 400 14.49 -13.10 9.33
C PRO A 400 13.71 -13.42 8.05
N GLY A 401 14.12 -12.83 6.94
CA GLY A 401 13.38 -12.93 5.68
C GLY A 401 13.93 -12.08 4.54
N SER A 402 13.18 -12.07 3.44
CA SER A 402 13.40 -11.22 2.27
C SER A 402 12.17 -10.31 2.15
N TRP A 403 12.38 -9.01 2.37
CA TRP A 403 11.32 -8.03 2.54
C TRP A 403 11.36 -6.97 1.45
N ALA A 404 10.31 -6.90 0.64
CA ALA A 404 10.18 -5.82 -0.33
C ALA A 404 10.03 -4.48 0.41
N PHE A 405 10.84 -3.51 0.03
CA PHE A 405 10.61 -2.10 0.30
C PHE A 405 10.40 -1.39 -1.03
N HIS A 406 9.18 -0.94 -1.30
CA HIS A 406 8.78 -0.50 -2.64
C HIS A 406 7.78 0.66 -2.62
N CYS A 407 7.70 1.38 -3.74
CA CYS A 407 6.58 2.29 -3.96
C CYS A 407 5.31 1.49 -4.21
N HIS A 408 4.20 1.86 -3.57
CA HIS A 408 2.91 1.17 -3.71
C HIS A 408 2.10 1.64 -4.94
N ILE A 409 2.58 2.64 -5.69
CA ILE A 409 2.04 2.94 -7.02
C ILE A 409 2.36 1.74 -7.93
N ALA A 410 1.31 1.04 -8.40
CA ALA A 410 1.42 -0.20 -9.18
C ALA A 410 2.34 -0.03 -10.40
N TRP A 411 2.22 1.11 -11.06
CA TRP A 411 2.98 1.46 -12.26
C TRP A 411 4.47 1.67 -11.97
N HIS A 412 4.80 2.22 -10.80
CA HIS A 412 6.17 2.46 -10.39
C HIS A 412 6.85 1.17 -9.92
N ALA A 413 6.12 0.32 -9.19
CA ALA A 413 6.57 -1.01 -8.81
C ALA A 413 6.87 -1.88 -10.05
N ALA A 414 5.97 -1.85 -11.05
CA ALA A 414 6.13 -2.58 -12.32
C ALA A 414 7.41 -2.18 -13.07
N VAL A 415 7.87 -0.93 -12.98
CA VAL A 415 9.13 -0.48 -13.59
C VAL A 415 10.27 -0.25 -12.58
N GLY A 416 10.26 -1.02 -11.49
CA GLY A 416 11.48 -1.32 -10.73
C GLY A 416 11.76 -0.45 -9.50
N LEU A 417 10.78 0.33 -9.01
CA LEU A 417 10.90 1.15 -7.80
C LEU A 417 10.81 0.29 -6.52
N THR A 418 11.78 -0.60 -6.35
CA THR A 418 11.79 -1.63 -5.30
C THR A 418 13.21 -1.96 -4.87
N VAL A 419 13.40 -2.30 -3.59
CA VAL A 419 14.57 -3.02 -3.08
C VAL A 419 14.12 -4.26 -2.30
N ASP A 420 15.01 -5.22 -2.16
CA ASP A 420 14.82 -6.44 -1.39
C ASP A 420 15.71 -6.41 -0.15
N ILE A 421 15.12 -6.21 1.02
CA ILE A 421 15.86 -6.21 2.29
C ILE A 421 16.01 -7.65 2.74
N LEU A 422 17.23 -8.18 2.66
CA LEU A 422 17.56 -9.50 3.15
C LEU A 422 18.02 -9.39 4.60
N GLU A 423 17.17 -9.86 5.50
CA GLU A 423 17.32 -9.75 6.95
C GLU A 423 17.75 -11.08 7.56
N HIS A 424 18.83 -11.05 8.37
CA HIS A 424 19.34 -12.21 9.09
C HIS A 424 19.51 -13.47 8.20
N PRO A 425 20.27 -13.40 7.10
CA PRO A 425 20.43 -14.53 6.18
C PRO A 425 20.99 -15.79 6.85
N GLU A 426 21.77 -15.65 7.93
CA GLU A 426 22.26 -16.77 8.74
C GLU A 426 21.15 -17.56 9.44
N GLN A 427 20.01 -16.90 9.71
CA GLN A 427 18.82 -17.54 10.29
C GLN A 427 17.92 -18.10 9.19
N ILE A 428 17.92 -17.49 8.00
CA ILE A 428 17.14 -17.96 6.83
C ILE A 428 17.50 -19.40 6.45
N VAL A 429 18.79 -19.77 6.51
CA VAL A 429 19.27 -21.14 6.20
C VAL A 429 18.58 -22.22 7.06
N ASN A 430 18.14 -21.85 8.25
CA ASN A 430 17.50 -22.75 9.22
C ASN A 430 15.97 -22.63 9.24
N LEU A 431 15.37 -21.83 8.34
CA LEU A 431 13.91 -21.74 8.25
C LEU A 431 13.33 -23.06 7.74
N ALA A 432 12.33 -23.55 8.46
CA ALA A 432 11.54 -24.72 8.08
C ALA A 432 10.50 -24.34 7.00
N VAL A 433 10.97 -24.00 5.81
CA VAL A 433 10.10 -23.68 4.66
C VAL A 433 9.30 -24.94 4.27
N PRO A 434 7.96 -24.87 4.26
CA PRO A 434 7.13 -26.05 3.98
C PRO A 434 7.19 -26.50 2.52
N ASP A 435 6.95 -27.80 2.28
CA ASP A 435 7.00 -28.43 0.95
C ASP A 435 6.06 -27.79 -0.08
N ASP A 436 4.94 -27.21 0.37
CA ASP A 436 3.99 -26.55 -0.54
C ASP A 436 4.56 -25.28 -1.17
N VAL A 437 5.46 -24.55 -0.50
CA VAL A 437 6.16 -23.38 -1.06
C VAL A 437 7.05 -23.82 -2.22
N TYR A 438 7.81 -24.91 -2.06
CA TYR A 438 8.62 -25.46 -3.16
C TYR A 438 7.76 -26.00 -4.30
N ARG A 439 6.62 -26.63 -3.98
CA ARG A 439 5.66 -27.12 -4.98
C ARG A 439 5.12 -25.99 -5.84
N VAL A 440 4.79 -24.83 -5.27
CA VAL A 440 4.35 -23.66 -6.03
C VAL A 440 5.40 -23.24 -7.06
N CYS A 441 6.69 -23.23 -6.67
CA CYS A 441 7.77 -22.92 -7.60
C CYS A 441 7.96 -23.98 -8.70
N HIS A 442 7.76 -25.26 -8.39
CA HIS A 442 7.77 -26.30 -9.41
C HIS A 442 6.63 -26.10 -10.43
N ASP A 443 5.40 -25.97 -9.93
CA ASP A 443 4.20 -25.73 -10.75
C ASP A 443 4.34 -24.47 -11.62
N TRP A 444 4.93 -23.41 -11.08
CA TRP A 444 5.20 -22.18 -11.82
C TRP A 444 6.18 -22.39 -12.97
N ARG A 445 7.31 -23.06 -12.71
CA ARG A 445 8.31 -23.33 -13.76
C ARG A 445 7.74 -24.19 -14.88
N ASP A 446 6.92 -25.20 -14.56
CA ASP A 446 6.25 -26.02 -15.56
C ASP A 446 5.31 -25.18 -16.43
N ALA A 447 4.51 -24.30 -15.81
CA ALA A 447 3.59 -23.42 -16.52
C ALA A 447 4.35 -22.40 -17.39
N PHE A 448 5.41 -21.80 -16.85
CA PHE A 448 6.24 -20.82 -17.55
C PHE A 448 6.96 -21.44 -18.76
N ALA A 449 7.46 -22.68 -18.63
CA ALA A 449 8.10 -23.43 -19.71
C ALA A 449 7.17 -23.70 -20.91
N THR A 450 5.84 -23.63 -20.73
CA THR A 450 4.89 -23.77 -21.84
C THR A 450 4.84 -22.54 -22.76
N GLY A 451 5.48 -21.43 -22.40
CA GLY A 451 5.50 -20.18 -23.16
C GLY A 451 4.17 -19.40 -23.12
N LYS A 452 3.20 -19.84 -22.30
CA LYS A 452 1.88 -19.19 -22.17
C LYS A 452 1.86 -18.03 -21.19
N ILE A 453 2.92 -17.86 -20.40
CA ILE A 453 3.06 -16.81 -19.39
C ILE A 453 4.19 -15.88 -19.82
N GLU A 454 3.88 -14.59 -19.92
CA GLU A 454 4.84 -13.55 -20.29
C GLU A 454 4.92 -12.54 -19.14
N LEU A 455 6.13 -12.40 -18.60
CA LEU A 455 6.51 -11.41 -17.60
C LEU A 455 6.96 -10.14 -18.32
N LEU A 456 6.15 -9.08 -18.22
CA LEU A 456 6.35 -7.85 -18.99
C LEU A 456 7.22 -6.82 -18.27
N ASP A 457 7.32 -6.94 -16.96
CA ASP A 457 7.74 -5.86 -16.06
C ASP A 457 8.68 -6.40 -14.97
N SER A 458 8.78 -5.70 -13.84
CA SER A 458 9.60 -6.11 -12.69
C SER A 458 9.12 -7.39 -12.02
N GLY A 459 7.86 -7.80 -12.26
CA GLY A 459 7.18 -8.94 -11.65
C GLY A 459 6.45 -8.65 -10.33
N VAL A 460 6.42 -7.39 -9.89
CA VAL A 460 5.87 -6.93 -8.59
C VAL A 460 4.69 -6.02 -8.76
#